data_AF-A0AA45AB13-F1
#
_entry.id   AF-A0AA45AB13-F1
#
_cell.length_a   1.000
_cell.length_b   1.000
_cell.length_c   1.000
_cell.angle_alpha   90.00
_cell.angle_beta   90.00
_cell.angle_gamma   90.00
#
_symmetry.space_group_name_H-M   'P 1'
#
loop_
_entity.id
_entity.type
_entity.pdbx_description
1 polymer ?
#
loop_
_entity_poly.entity_id
_entity_poly.type
_entity_poly.pdbx_seq_one_letter_code
_entity_poly.pdbx_strand_id
1 'polypeptide(L)'
;MAKTYVSKQFLMFLCTGGFAAAVNFGSRIFFNQFMSFSSAIILAYVMGMITAFSLAKLFVFKESKHSAAKSAFYFTLVNIAAVIQTWAVSVLLAYYVLPSVGISTYVEEISHFVGVVVPVFTSFIGHKHLSFRA
;
A
#
# COMPACT_ATOMS: atom_id res chain seq x y z
N MET A 1 -28.33 -14.61 -9.55
CA MET A 1 -26.93 -15.02 -9.71
C MET A 1 -26.12 -13.77 -10.03
N ALA A 2 -25.40 -13.21 -9.06
CA ALA A 2 -24.66 -11.95 -9.26
C ALA A 2 -23.50 -12.19 -10.24
N LYS A 3 -23.58 -11.62 -11.45
CA LYS A 3 -22.44 -11.53 -12.37
C LYS A 3 -21.50 -10.44 -11.85
N THR A 4 -20.56 -10.82 -10.99
CA THR A 4 -19.52 -9.90 -10.53
C THR A 4 -18.52 -9.73 -11.67
N TYR A 5 -18.65 -8.65 -12.43
CA TYR A 5 -17.65 -8.23 -13.42
C TYR A 5 -16.41 -7.71 -12.69
N VAL A 6 -15.66 -8.62 -12.06
CA VAL A 6 -14.30 -8.33 -11.63
C VAL A 6 -13.46 -8.27 -12.90
N SER A 7 -13.15 -7.05 -13.37
CA SER A 7 -12.26 -6.88 -14.51
C SER A 7 -10.93 -7.59 -14.23
N LYS A 8 -10.39 -8.31 -15.21
CA LYS A 8 -9.07 -8.97 -15.11
C LYS A 8 -7.99 -8.02 -14.58
N GLN A 9 -8.11 -6.73 -14.93
CA GLN A 9 -7.25 -5.64 -14.47
C GLN A 9 -7.38 -5.36 -12.96
N PHE A 10 -8.59 -5.45 -12.40
CA PHE A 10 -8.82 -5.33 -10.95
C PHE A 10 -8.22 -6.51 -10.19
N LEU A 11 -8.40 -7.73 -10.71
CA LEU A 11 -7.83 -8.92 -10.06
C LEU A 11 -6.30 -8.87 -10.07
N MET A 12 -5.69 -8.48 -11.20
CA MET A 12 -4.24 -8.26 -11.26
C MET A 12 -3.79 -7.16 -10.30
N PHE A 13 -4.48 -6.03 -10.24
CA PHE A 13 -4.17 -4.95 -9.29
C PHE A 13 -4.23 -5.42 -7.84
N LEU A 14 -5.25 -6.22 -7.48
CA LEU A 14 -5.39 -6.77 -6.13
C LEU A 14 -4.27 -7.75 -5.80
N CYS A 15 -3.91 -8.64 -6.72
CA CYS A 15 -2.82 -9.60 -6.51
C CYS A 15 -1.45 -8.91 -6.43
N THR A 16 -1.15 -7.96 -7.31
CA THR A 16 0.14 -7.25 -7.31
C THR A 16 0.27 -6.32 -6.10
N GLY A 17 -0.80 -5.58 -5.78
CA GLY A 17 -0.88 -4.72 -4.60
C GLY A 17 -0.83 -5.52 -3.30
N GLY A 18 -1.54 -6.65 -3.22
CA GLY A 18 -1.52 -7.55 -2.07
C GLY A 18 -0.14 -8.15 -1.80
N PHE A 19 0.56 -8.59 -2.86
CA PHE A 19 1.94 -9.08 -2.72
C PHE A 19 2.90 -7.98 -2.26
N ALA A 20 2.79 -6.77 -2.82
CA ALA A 20 3.58 -5.63 -2.38
C ALA A 20 3.29 -5.24 -0.93
N ALA A 21 2.03 -5.32 -0.48
CA ALA A 21 1.64 -5.10 0.90
C ALA A 21 2.23 -6.16 1.84
N ALA A 22 2.28 -7.43 1.41
CA ALA A 22 2.93 -8.49 2.17
C ALA A 22 4.45 -8.24 2.31
N VAL A 23 5.11 -7.84 1.23
CA VAL A 23 6.54 -7.45 1.28
C VAL A 23 6.74 -6.27 2.21
N ASN A 24 5.91 -5.22 2.13
CA ASN A 24 5.95 -4.08 3.04
C ASN A 24 5.82 -4.53 4.51
N PHE A 25 4.74 -5.25 4.84
CA PHE A 25 4.49 -5.68 6.21
C PHE A 25 5.60 -6.58 6.75
N GLY A 26 6.09 -7.53 5.95
CA GLY A 26 7.19 -8.42 6.30
C GLY A 26 8.52 -7.69 6.46
N SER A 27 8.86 -6.78 5.54
CA SER A 27 10.05 -5.94 5.64
C SER A 27 10.04 -5.06 6.89
N ARG A 28 8.86 -4.55 7.31
CA ARG A 28 8.73 -3.77 8.55
C ARG A 28 9.13 -4.61 9.76
N ILE A 29 8.63 -5.84 9.88
CA ILE A 29 8.98 -6.75 10.98
C ILE A 29 10.49 -7.01 11.02
N PHE A 30 11.12 -7.18 9.85
CA PHE A 30 12.57 -7.35 9.77
C PHE A 30 13.33 -6.07 10.16
N PHE A 31 12.94 -4.90 9.62
CA PHE A 31 13.61 -3.64 9.91
C PHE A 31 13.46 -3.20 11.37
N ASN A 32 12.33 -3.49 12.01
CA ASN A 32 12.10 -3.22 13.43
C ASN A 32 13.13 -3.89 14.37
N GLN A 33 13.86 -4.92 13.91
CA GLN A 33 14.97 -5.50 14.68
C GLN A 33 16.21 -4.60 14.74
N PHE A 34 16.33 -3.64 13.82
CA PHE A 34 17.49 -2.78 13.65
C PHE A 34 17.17 -1.29 13.88
N MET A 35 15.90 -0.88 13.86
CA MET A 35 15.50 0.52 13.95
C MET A 35 14.11 0.72 14.59
N SER A 36 13.77 1.98 14.87
CA SER A 36 12.47 2.34 15.46
C SER A 36 11.29 2.03 14.55
N PHE A 37 10.12 1.78 15.13
CA PHE A 37 8.86 1.49 14.43
C PHE A 37 8.55 2.51 13.31
N SER A 38 8.67 3.81 13.60
CA SER A 38 8.42 4.87 12.63
C SER A 38 9.38 4.79 11.42
N SER A 39 10.68 4.62 11.67
CA SER A 39 11.71 4.48 10.62
C SER A 39 11.50 3.21 9.79
N ALA A 40 11.15 2.10 10.46
CA ALA A 40 10.90 0.81 9.85
C ALA A 40 9.71 0.86 8.88
N ILE A 41 8.63 1.56 9.23
CA ILE A 41 7.47 1.76 8.34
C ILE A 41 7.88 2.42 7.03
N ILE A 42 8.70 3.48 7.09
CA ILE A 42 9.11 4.23 5.90
C ILE A 42 9.93 3.34 4.96
N LEU A 43 10.94 2.65 5.48
CA LEU A 43 11.80 1.77 4.68
C LEU A 43 11.05 0.54 4.14
N ALA A 44 10.18 -0.04 4.96
CA ALA A 44 9.28 -1.11 4.53
C ALA A 44 8.37 -0.68 3.38
N TYR A 45 7.88 0.56 3.42
CA TYR A 45 7.07 1.09 2.35
C TYR A 45 7.86 1.26 1.05
N VAL A 46 9.11 1.69 1.12
CA VAL A 46 9.99 1.75 -0.06
C VAL A 46 10.14 0.35 -0.69
N MET A 47 10.36 -0.70 0.10
CA MET A 47 10.44 -2.08 -0.39
C MET A 47 9.12 -2.53 -1.04
N GLY A 48 7.99 -2.20 -0.42
CA GLY A 48 6.66 -2.43 -0.98
C GLY A 48 6.47 -1.71 -2.32
N MET A 49 6.86 -0.45 -2.44
CA MET A 49 6.76 0.31 -3.70
C MET A 49 7.63 -0.26 -4.81
N ILE A 50 8.88 -0.63 -4.52
CA ILE A 50 9.77 -1.26 -5.50
C ILE A 50 9.14 -2.53 -6.05
N THR A 51 8.55 -3.33 -5.15
CA THR A 51 7.83 -4.55 -5.49
C THR A 51 6.60 -4.24 -6.36
N ALA A 52 5.75 -3.31 -5.92
CA ALA A 52 4.53 -2.91 -6.63
C ALA A 52 4.85 -2.39 -8.04
N PHE A 53 5.86 -1.54 -8.18
CA PHE A 53 6.28 -0.98 -9.46
C PHE A 53 6.84 -2.06 -10.39
N SER A 54 7.67 -2.97 -9.87
CA SER A 54 8.21 -4.09 -10.66
C SER A 54 7.08 -4.99 -11.17
N LEU A 55 6.11 -5.31 -10.31
CA LEU A 55 4.94 -6.12 -10.69
C LEU A 55 4.03 -5.36 -11.67
N ALA A 56 3.78 -4.07 -11.46
CA ALA A 56 3.00 -3.25 -12.38
C ALA A 56 3.66 -3.16 -13.77
N LYS A 57 4.99 -3.06 -13.82
CA LYS A 57 5.76 -3.09 -15.07
C LYS A 57 5.65 -4.42 -15.81
N LEU A 58 5.67 -5.54 -15.10
CA LEU A 58 5.59 -6.87 -15.70
C LEU A 58 4.18 -7.21 -16.18
N PHE A 59 3.14 -6.82 -15.44
CA PHE A 59 1.77 -7.29 -15.65
C PHE A 59 0.77 -6.25 -16.15
N VAL A 60 0.97 -4.95 -15.86
CA VAL A 60 -0.03 -3.90 -16.12
C VAL A 60 0.34 -3.03 -17.32
N PHE A 61 1.62 -2.67 -17.48
CA PHE A 61 2.06 -1.74 -18.54
C PHE A 61 2.27 -2.38 -19.93
N LYS A 62 1.99 -3.69 -20.11
CA LYS A 62 2.06 -4.35 -21.42
C LYS A 62 0.94 -3.95 -22.40
N GLU A 63 -0.17 -3.38 -21.92
CA GLU A 63 -1.36 -3.09 -22.75
C GLU A 63 -1.86 -1.63 -22.71
N SER A 64 -1.15 -0.69 -22.08
CA SER A 64 -1.67 0.67 -21.90
C SER A 64 -1.50 1.55 -23.15
N LYS A 65 -2.61 2.05 -23.71
CA LYS A 65 -2.69 2.98 -24.86
C LYS A 65 -2.20 4.42 -24.59
N HIS A 66 -1.81 4.75 -23.35
CA HIS A 66 -1.40 6.09 -22.92
C HIS A 66 0.11 6.18 -22.67
N SER A 67 0.68 7.38 -22.79
CA SER A 67 2.10 7.64 -22.49
C SER A 67 2.50 7.06 -21.13
N ALA A 68 3.44 6.11 -21.13
CA ALA A 68 3.91 5.40 -19.94
C ALA A 68 4.37 6.37 -18.83
N ALA A 69 4.91 7.53 -19.20
CA ALA A 69 5.35 8.57 -18.27
C ALA A 69 4.19 9.19 -17.47
N LYS A 70 3.04 9.43 -18.11
CA LYS A 70 1.86 10.01 -17.45
C LYS A 70 1.24 9.02 -16.45
N SER A 71 1.16 7.74 -16.84
CA SER A 71 0.69 6.68 -15.95
C SER A 71 1.61 6.47 -14.75
N ALA A 72 2.93 6.52 -14.95
CA ALA A 72 3.90 6.45 -13.88
C ALA A 72 3.80 7.64 -12.90
N PHE A 73 3.59 8.85 -13.41
CA PHE A 73 3.44 10.05 -12.58
C PHE A 73 2.25 9.95 -11.62
N TYR A 74 1.05 9.64 -12.13
CA TYR A 74 -0.13 9.46 -11.27
C TYR A 74 0.02 8.25 -10.33
N PHE A 75 0.70 7.19 -10.78
CA PHE A 75 0.96 6.05 -9.94
C PHE A 75 1.81 6.42 -8.72
N THR A 76 2.90 7.16 -8.94
CA THR A 76 3.76 7.65 -7.86
C THR A 76 3.01 8.59 -6.93
N LEU A 77 2.19 9.51 -7.46
CA LEU A 77 1.44 10.47 -6.65
C LEU A 77 0.46 9.78 -5.69
N VAL A 78 -0.31 8.81 -6.18
CA VAL A 78 -1.23 8.02 -5.35
C VAL A 78 -0.45 7.23 -4.29
N ASN A 79 0.69 6.65 -4.67
CA ASN A 79 1.51 5.91 -3.72
C ASN A 79 2.13 6.80 -2.64
N ILE A 80 2.56 8.03 -2.94
CA ILE A 80 3.07 8.97 -1.93
C ILE A 80 1.97 9.28 -0.91
N ALA A 81 0.74 9.57 -1.37
CA ALA A 81 -0.38 9.79 -0.47
C ALA A 81 -0.65 8.56 0.42
N ALA A 82 -0.54 7.36 -0.16
CA ALA A 82 -0.69 6.11 0.56
C ALA A 82 0.42 5.85 1.60
N VAL A 83 1.68 6.24 1.35
CA VAL A 83 2.76 6.20 2.37
C VAL A 83 2.37 7.04 3.56
N ILE A 84 1.97 8.29 3.30
CA ILE A 84 1.66 9.27 4.35
C ILE A 84 0.48 8.78 5.17
N GLN A 85 -0.56 8.25 4.53
CA GLN A 85 -1.69 7.64 5.22
C GLN A 85 -1.26 6.43 6.05
N THR A 86 -0.47 5.52 5.50
CA THR A 86 0.04 4.34 6.22
C THR A 86 0.79 4.76 7.47
N TRP A 87 1.76 5.67 7.32
CA TRP A 87 2.57 6.15 8.43
C TRP A 87 1.73 6.87 9.49
N ALA A 88 0.87 7.81 9.08
CA ALA A 88 0.05 8.58 10.01
C ALA A 88 -0.91 7.69 10.81
N VAL A 89 -1.59 6.78 10.14
CA VAL A 89 -2.52 5.83 10.77
C VAL A 89 -1.75 4.89 11.71
N SER A 90 -0.64 4.30 11.26
CA SER A 90 0.18 3.40 12.09
C SER A 90 0.71 4.09 13.35
N VAL A 91 1.26 5.31 13.23
CA VAL A 91 1.80 6.06 14.37
C VAL A 91 0.68 6.47 15.33
N LEU A 92 -0.44 6.96 14.80
CA LEU A 92 -1.58 7.36 15.62
C LEU A 92 -2.17 6.17 16.40
N LEU A 93 -2.31 5.02 15.76
CA LEU A 93 -2.77 3.81 16.43
C LEU A 93 -1.78 3.33 17.49
N ALA A 94 -0.49 3.27 17.15
CA ALA A 94 0.52 2.69 18.02
C ALA A 94 0.73 3.49 19.31
N TYR A 95 0.74 4.82 19.21
CA TYR A 95 1.09 5.68 20.34
C TYR A 95 -0.09 6.28 21.07
N TYR A 96 -1.27 6.39 20.44
CA TYR A 96 -2.43 7.06 21.05
C TYR A 96 -3.65 6.14 21.20
N VAL A 97 -4.07 5.46 20.14
CA VAL A 97 -5.35 4.74 20.14
C VAL A 97 -5.24 3.40 20.87
N LEU A 98 -4.34 2.51 20.45
CA LEU A 98 -4.22 1.17 21.05
C LEU A 98 -3.86 1.22 22.55
N PRO A 99 -2.90 2.07 22.99
CA PRO A 99 -2.59 2.19 24.41
C PRO A 99 -3.77 2.74 25.24
N SER A 100 -4.55 3.70 24.70
CA SER A 100 -5.68 4.29 25.44
C SER A 100 -6.85 3.34 25.64
N VAL A 101 -6.98 2.30 24.81
CA VAL A 101 -7.97 1.23 24.98
C VAL A 101 -7.42 0.01 25.73
N GLY A 102 -6.20 0.11 26.27
CA GLY A 102 -5.58 -0.94 27.08
C GLY A 102 -4.90 -2.07 26.29
N ILE A 103 -4.73 -1.92 24.97
CA ILE A 103 -4.00 -2.88 24.15
C ILE A 103 -2.50 -2.59 24.26
N SER A 104 -1.75 -3.52 24.84
CA SER A 104 -0.29 -3.41 25.04
C SER A 104 0.51 -4.48 24.30
N THR A 105 -0.15 -5.51 23.77
CA THR A 105 0.48 -6.59 22.99
C THR A 105 0.22 -6.40 21.51
N TYR A 106 1.21 -6.72 20.68
CA TYR A 106 1.14 -6.62 19.21
C TYR A 106 0.76 -5.21 18.68
N VAL A 107 1.07 -4.16 19.45
CA VAL A 107 0.66 -2.78 19.15
C VAL A 107 1.19 -2.36 17.79
N GLU A 108 2.46 -2.62 17.51
CA GLU A 108 3.12 -2.25 16.26
C GLU A 108 2.55 -3.02 15.06
N GLU A 109 2.26 -4.31 15.23
CA GLU A 109 1.71 -5.18 14.20
C GLU A 109 0.28 -4.79 13.84
N ILE A 110 -0.57 -4.60 14.84
CA ILE A 110 -1.97 -4.18 14.64
C ILE A 110 -2.00 -2.80 14.00
N SER A 111 -1.20 -1.86 14.50
CA SER A 111 -1.15 -0.50 13.98
C SER A 111 -0.69 -0.46 12.53
N HIS A 112 0.39 -1.18 12.21
CA HIS A 112 0.90 -1.23 10.84
C HIS A 112 -0.04 -1.97 9.90
N PHE A 113 -0.71 -3.02 10.37
CA PHE A 113 -1.70 -3.74 9.58
C PHE A 113 -2.86 -2.82 9.19
N VAL A 114 -3.44 -2.11 10.16
CA VAL A 114 -4.50 -1.13 9.90
C VAL A 114 -3.99 -0.01 8.99
N GLY A 115 -2.77 0.50 9.25
CA GLY A 115 -2.11 1.50 8.43
C GLY A 115 -1.95 1.08 6.98
N VAL A 116 -1.63 -0.18 6.69
CA VAL A 116 -1.49 -0.71 5.32
C VAL A 116 -2.84 -0.92 4.65
N VAL A 117 -3.88 -1.31 5.40
CA VAL A 117 -5.21 -1.58 4.85
C VAL A 117 -5.94 -0.31 4.41
N VAL A 118 -5.85 0.78 5.18
CA VAL A 118 -6.53 2.06 4.87
C VAL A 118 -6.22 2.56 3.44
N PRO A 119 -4.95 2.67 3.02
CA PRO A 119 -4.62 3.14 1.69
C PRO A 119 -4.98 2.19 0.56
N VAL A 120 -5.30 0.91 0.82
CA VAL A 120 -5.79 0.00 -0.24
C VAL A 120 -7.09 0.55 -0.85
N PHE A 121 -8.00 1.03 0.00
CA PHE A 121 -9.26 1.60 -0.43
C PHE A 121 -9.07 2.97 -1.09
N THR A 122 -8.28 3.85 -0.49
CA THR A 122 -8.06 5.21 -1.03
C THR A 122 -7.26 5.16 -2.33
N SER A 123 -6.26 4.28 -2.44
CA SER A 123 -5.47 4.06 -3.67
C SER A 123 -6.31 3.43 -4.76
N PHE A 124 -7.22 2.51 -4.43
CA PHE A 124 -8.16 1.96 -5.41
C PHE A 124 -9.04 3.07 -6.02
N ILE A 125 -9.58 3.96 -5.18
CA ILE A 125 -10.36 5.12 -5.64
C ILE A 125 -9.46 6.06 -6.47
N GLY A 126 -8.24 6.34 -6.02
CA GLY A 126 -7.28 7.20 -6.70
C GLY A 126 -6.94 6.69 -8.09
N HIS A 127 -6.55 5.42 -8.22
CA HIS A 127 -6.26 4.81 -9.52
C HIS A 127 -7.51 4.71 -10.40
N LYS A 128 -8.69 4.42 -9.83
CA LYS A 128 -9.96 4.39 -10.58
C LYS A 128 -10.31 5.74 -11.22
N HIS A 129 -10.05 6.85 -10.54
CA HIS A 129 -10.43 8.18 -11.05
C HIS A 129 -9.29 8.87 -11.82
N LEU A 130 -8.03 8.57 -11.52
CA LEU A 130 -6.85 9.25 -12.08
C LEU A 130 -6.06 8.39 -13.06
N SER A 131 -5.82 7.11 -12.75
CA SER A 131 -4.94 6.24 -13.56
C SER A 131 -5.68 5.45 -14.65
N PHE A 132 -6.92 5.04 -14.42
CA PHE A 132 -7.70 4.24 -15.38
C PHE A 132 -8.61 5.05 -16.30
N ARG A 133 -8.75 6.36 -16.05
CA ARG A 133 -9.57 7.30 -16.85
C ARG A 133 -8.73 8.25 -17.73
N ALA A 134 -7.39 8.19 -17.65
CA ALA A 134 -6.46 9.12 -18.28
C ALA A 134 -5.76 8.56 -19.51
#